data_AF-A0A1M5SXA5-F1
#
_entry.id   AF-A0A1M5SXA5-F1
#
_cell.length_a   1.000
_cell.length_b   1.000
_cell.length_c   1.000
_cell.angle_alpha   90.00
_cell.angle_beta   90.00
_cell.angle_gamma   90.00
#
_symmetry.space_group_name_H-M   'P 1'
#
loop_
_entity.id
_entity.type
_entity.pdbx_description
1 polymer ?
#
loop_
_entity_poly.entity_id
_entity_poly.type
_entity_poly.pdbx_seq_one_letter_code
_entity_poly.pdbx_strand_id
1 'polypeptide(L)'
;MSGDSTDFKRMQNELQSALDILDSRRPELSRSISAYENNAESLPISETDSLLERCRQVANTRSAAVKPTIRVIHHLACSGGSLISKCIASLPNVFLLSEVHPDTTLHMWHDRPQYLPSDISTLSRYAKVPDVDILAREIFQQNIRTTEAHVRRLGGTLVLRDHSHADYFVSKDVKSESSVVDVLSDHFDFRRVVTIRNPVDSYLSLVSNNWEHYTPKGFEEYCKRYLAFTSEYSSKQILKYEDFVDKPKKLIKKIARILDLPFSESFLDSFDTIDITGDSGRTGADIAKRDRRALSREEYNNICSSKAYKKILRKFNYTLPQAPE
;
A
#
# COMPACT_ATOMS: atom_id res chain seq x y z
N MET A 1 19.80 28.26 -25.13
CA MET A 1 20.45 28.02 -23.82
C MET A 1 20.48 29.32 -23.00
N SER A 2 19.34 29.78 -22.49
CA SER A 2 19.25 31.07 -21.75
C SER A 2 18.25 31.09 -20.59
N GLY A 3 17.72 29.93 -20.16
CA GLY A 3 16.70 29.83 -19.11
C GLY A 3 17.23 29.74 -17.67
N ASP A 4 18.44 29.20 -17.47
CA ASP A 4 18.98 28.89 -16.12
C ASP A 4 19.35 30.12 -15.28
N SER A 5 19.78 31.21 -15.91
CA SER A 5 20.22 32.41 -15.19
C SER A 5 19.06 33.21 -14.58
N THR A 6 17.88 33.11 -15.21
CA THR A 6 16.66 33.82 -14.78
C THR A 6 16.02 33.18 -13.55
N ASP A 7 15.99 31.84 -13.49
CA ASP A 7 15.41 31.12 -12.35
C ASP A 7 16.28 31.23 -11.10
N PHE A 8 17.61 31.21 -11.25
CA PHE A 8 18.53 31.43 -10.13
C PHE A 8 18.41 32.85 -9.55
N LYS A 9 18.33 33.88 -10.40
CA LYS A 9 18.10 35.27 -9.95
C LYS A 9 16.75 35.43 -9.26
N ARG A 10 15.72 34.74 -9.76
CA ARG A 10 14.40 34.76 -9.14
C ARG A 10 14.41 34.14 -7.76
N MET A 11 15.05 32.98 -7.59
CA MET A 11 15.21 32.32 -6.29
C MET A 11 16.00 33.21 -5.32
N GLN A 12 17.06 33.86 -5.79
CA GLN A 12 17.87 34.77 -4.97
C GLN A 12 17.06 35.99 -4.49
N ASN A 13 16.19 36.54 -5.35
CA ASN A 13 15.31 37.65 -4.99
C ASN A 13 14.21 37.25 -4.01
N GLU A 14 13.63 36.05 -4.16
CA GLU A 14 12.63 35.51 -3.24
C GLU A 14 13.25 35.23 -1.85
N LEU A 15 14.49 34.73 -1.80
CA LEU A 15 15.26 34.55 -0.56
C LEU A 15 15.57 35.89 0.13
N GLN A 16 16.01 36.90 -0.63
CA GLN A 16 16.28 38.22 -0.07
C GLN A 16 15.00 38.88 0.47
N SER A 17 13.89 38.75 -0.25
CA SER A 17 12.59 39.27 0.20
C SER A 17 12.12 38.59 1.49
N ALA A 18 12.36 37.29 1.63
CA ALA A 18 12.05 36.57 2.87
C ALA A 18 12.91 37.03 4.05
N LEU A 19 14.21 37.32 3.82
CA LEU A 19 15.11 37.87 4.84
C LEU A 19 14.68 39.27 5.28
N ASP A 20 14.31 40.14 4.34
CA ASP A 20 13.86 41.50 4.64
C ASP A 20 12.55 41.49 5.46
N ILE A 21 11.64 40.54 5.18
CA ILE A 21 10.43 40.33 5.99
C ILE A 21 10.79 39.89 7.42
N LEU A 22 11.78 39.02 7.59
CA LEU A 22 12.22 38.56 8.91
C LEU A 22 12.90 39.68 9.71
N ASP A 23 13.74 40.49 9.06
CA ASP A 23 14.40 41.64 9.72
C ASP A 23 13.40 42.75 10.07
N SER A 24 12.39 43.00 9.22
CA SER A 24 11.33 43.97 9.52
C SER A 24 10.44 43.56 10.70
N ARG A 25 10.27 42.25 10.92
CA ARG A 25 9.49 41.69 12.04
C ARG A 25 10.33 41.40 13.29
N ARG A 26 11.65 41.58 13.21
CA ARG A 26 12.59 41.35 14.31
C ARG A 26 12.20 42.10 15.60
N PRO A 27 11.76 43.38 15.59
CA PRO A 27 11.34 44.09 16.80
C PRO A 27 10.08 43.50 17.46
N GLU A 28 9.16 42.94 16.66
CA GLU A 28 7.93 42.29 17.13
C GLU A 28 8.22 40.87 17.64
N LEU A 29 9.14 40.15 16.99
CA LEU A 29 9.66 38.86 17.45
C LEU A 29 10.40 39.01 18.79
N SER A 30 11.23 40.04 18.97
CA SER A 30 11.96 40.28 20.23
C SER A 30 11.01 40.47 21.42
N ARG A 31 9.90 41.22 21.22
CA ARG A 31 8.88 41.40 22.26
C ARG A 31 8.11 40.11 22.55
N SER A 32 7.87 39.30 21.52
CA SER A 32 7.19 38.00 21.64
C SER A 32 8.07 36.98 22.37
N ILE A 33 9.37 36.98 22.11
CA ILE A 33 10.36 36.10 22.75
C ILE A 33 10.51 36.44 24.23
N SER A 34 10.56 37.72 24.61
CA SER A 34 10.61 38.13 26.03
C SER A 34 9.35 37.74 26.84
N ALA A 35 8.21 37.55 26.18
CA ALA A 35 6.99 37.07 26.81
C ALA A 35 6.95 35.53 26.95
N TYR A 36 7.66 34.81 26.06
CA TYR A 36 7.78 33.34 26.08
C TYR A 36 8.92 32.83 26.97
N GLU A 37 9.96 33.63 27.22
CA GLU A 37 11.08 33.27 28.12
C GLU A 37 10.63 33.04 29.58
N ASN A 38 9.49 33.58 29.99
CA ASN A 38 8.96 33.37 31.34
C ASN A 38 8.17 32.06 31.54
N ASN A 39 7.93 31.25 30.48
CA ASN A 39 7.03 30.08 30.60
C ASN A 39 7.35 28.87 29.69
N ALA A 40 8.57 28.73 29.17
CA ALA A 40 8.94 27.52 28.42
C ALA A 40 10.36 27.07 28.77
N GLU A 41 10.51 25.78 29.10
CA GLU A 41 11.79 25.07 29.07
C GLU A 41 12.49 25.37 27.74
N SER A 42 13.46 26.27 27.77
CA SER A 42 14.13 26.75 26.58
C SER A 42 15.19 25.76 26.13
N LEU A 43 15.01 25.19 24.94
CA LEU A 43 16.11 24.60 24.19
C LEU A 43 17.15 25.70 23.97
N PRO A 44 18.44 25.47 24.27
CA PRO A 44 19.48 26.47 24.03
C PRO A 44 19.67 26.61 22.52
N ILE A 45 19.07 27.65 21.95
CA ILE A 45 19.23 28.00 20.54
C ILE A 45 20.47 28.88 20.43
N SER A 46 21.56 28.33 19.88
CA SER A 46 22.75 29.10 19.54
C SER A 46 22.53 29.88 18.25
N GLU A 47 22.86 31.19 18.23
CA GLU A 47 22.74 32.04 17.02
C GLU A 47 23.65 31.59 15.86
N THR A 48 24.58 30.65 16.11
CA THR A 48 25.52 30.11 15.11
C THR A 48 25.03 28.88 14.35
N ASP A 49 23.88 28.31 14.71
CA ASP A 49 23.36 27.14 14.02
C ASP A 49 22.73 27.52 12.67
N SER A 50 23.18 26.87 11.60
CA SER A 50 22.59 27.05 10.27
C SER A 50 21.08 26.80 10.32
N LEU A 51 20.32 27.51 9.47
CA LEU A 51 18.87 27.31 9.36
C LEU A 51 18.50 25.83 9.13
N LEU A 52 19.36 25.10 8.40
CA LEU A 52 19.20 23.67 8.14
C LEU A 52 19.30 22.84 9.43
N GLU A 53 20.26 23.13 10.30
CA GLU A 53 20.45 22.43 11.56
C GLU A 53 19.32 22.74 12.54
N ARG A 54 18.82 23.99 12.54
CA ARG A 54 17.64 24.39 13.31
C ARG A 54 16.39 23.65 12.84
N CYS A 55 16.19 23.54 11.52
CA CYS A 55 15.11 22.72 10.94
C CYS A 55 15.27 21.24 11.34
N ARG A 56 16.49 20.72 11.35
CA ARG A 56 16.80 19.34 11.75
C ARG A 56 16.48 19.08 13.23
N GLN A 57 16.85 19.99 14.12
CA GLN A 57 16.51 19.90 15.55
C GLN A 57 14.99 19.92 15.76
N VAL A 58 14.27 20.87 15.16
CA VAL A 58 12.80 20.93 15.27
C VAL A 58 12.13 19.66 14.72
N ALA A 59 12.65 19.13 13.61
CA ALA A 59 12.17 17.87 13.05
C ALA A 59 12.45 16.67 13.97
N ASN A 60 13.65 16.60 14.56
CA ASN A 60 14.04 15.52 15.47
C ASN A 60 13.23 15.53 16.78
N THR A 61 13.04 16.71 17.39
CA THR A 61 12.25 16.86 18.62
C THR A 61 10.79 16.47 18.41
N ARG A 62 10.21 16.77 17.24
CA ARG A 62 8.84 16.31 16.89
C ARG A 62 8.77 14.82 16.55
N SER A 63 9.83 14.23 16.02
CA SER A 63 9.85 12.83 15.56
C SER A 63 10.05 11.81 16.69
N ALA A 64 10.58 12.22 17.84
CA ALA A 64 10.90 11.30 18.94
C ALA A 64 9.68 10.68 19.64
N ALA A 65 8.47 11.23 19.43
CA ALA A 65 7.25 10.82 20.13
C ALA A 65 6.16 10.17 19.24
N VAL A 66 6.34 10.12 17.92
CA VAL A 66 5.28 9.68 16.99
C VAL A 66 5.76 8.49 16.15
N LYS A 67 4.95 7.42 16.07
CA LYS A 67 5.23 6.28 15.20
C LYS A 67 5.27 6.76 13.74
N PRO A 68 6.25 6.32 12.92
CA PRO A 68 6.20 6.57 11.48
C PRO A 68 4.91 5.99 10.88
N THR A 69 4.39 6.63 9.84
CA THR A 69 3.21 6.12 9.13
C THR A 69 3.63 5.21 7.98
N ILE A 70 3.11 3.99 7.91
CA ILE A 70 3.28 3.07 6.78
C ILE A 70 2.00 2.96 5.95
N ARG A 71 2.17 2.82 4.64
CA ARG A 71 1.07 2.73 3.67
C ARG A 71 0.93 1.28 3.25
N VAL A 72 -0.28 0.74 3.31
CA VAL A 72 -0.56 -0.64 2.91
C VAL A 72 -1.71 -0.68 1.91
N ILE A 73 -1.51 -1.39 0.82
CA ILE A 73 -2.54 -1.69 -0.18
C ILE A 73 -2.89 -3.17 -0.10
N HIS A 74 -4.19 -3.44 -0.02
CA HIS A 74 -4.71 -4.79 0.13
C HIS A 74 -5.49 -5.19 -1.12
N HIS A 75 -5.17 -6.37 -1.63
CA HIS A 75 -5.81 -6.95 -2.81
C HIS A 75 -6.02 -8.45 -2.59
N LEU A 76 -7.14 -8.97 -3.10
CA LEU A 76 -7.27 -10.41 -3.28
C LEU A 76 -6.66 -10.84 -4.63
N ALA A 77 -6.28 -12.10 -4.75
CA ALA A 77 -5.87 -12.68 -6.03
C ALA A 77 -6.94 -12.43 -7.11
N CYS A 78 -6.49 -12.23 -8.35
CA CYS A 78 -7.36 -11.99 -9.52
C CYS A 78 -8.26 -10.74 -9.48
N SER A 79 -8.01 -9.80 -8.56
CA SER A 79 -8.80 -8.55 -8.41
C SER A 79 -8.25 -7.35 -9.18
N GLY A 80 -7.16 -7.52 -9.96
CA GLY A 80 -6.48 -6.42 -10.64
C GLY A 80 -5.44 -5.69 -9.78
N GLY A 81 -5.07 -6.27 -8.63
CA GLY A 81 -4.11 -5.70 -7.70
C GLY A 81 -2.75 -5.36 -8.33
N SER A 82 -2.22 -6.21 -9.22
CA SER A 82 -0.94 -5.97 -9.90
C SER A 82 -0.97 -4.68 -10.73
N LEU A 83 -1.99 -4.49 -11.56
CA LEU A 83 -2.11 -3.28 -12.40
C LEU A 83 -2.26 -2.00 -11.57
N ILE A 84 -3.09 -2.03 -10.52
CA ILE A 84 -3.26 -0.88 -9.62
C ILE A 84 -1.96 -0.58 -8.88
N SER A 85 -1.24 -1.62 -8.45
CA SER A 85 0.04 -1.49 -7.75
C SER A 85 1.12 -0.84 -8.63
N LYS A 86 1.20 -1.22 -9.91
CA LYS A 86 2.09 -0.56 -10.89
C LYS A 86 1.80 0.94 -11.04
N CYS A 87 0.52 1.30 -11.11
CA CYS A 87 0.12 2.72 -11.18
C CYS A 87 0.51 3.48 -9.91
N ILE A 88 0.40 2.87 -8.73
CA ILE A 88 0.79 3.48 -7.45
C ILE A 88 2.31 3.62 -7.37
N ALA A 89 3.05 2.58 -7.76
CA ALA A 89 4.52 2.60 -7.79
C ALA A 89 5.09 3.60 -8.81
N SER A 90 4.29 4.01 -9.79
CA SER A 90 4.64 5.05 -10.77
C SER A 90 4.39 6.48 -10.28
N LEU A 91 3.85 6.65 -9.07
CA LEU A 91 3.69 7.97 -8.47
C LEU A 91 5.05 8.52 -8.03
N PRO A 92 5.23 9.86 -8.03
CA PRO A 92 6.51 10.47 -7.71
C PRO A 92 7.03 10.04 -6.33
N ASN A 93 8.30 9.64 -6.23
CA ASN A 93 8.94 9.26 -4.96
C ASN A 93 8.20 8.16 -4.16
N VAL A 94 7.40 7.32 -4.83
CA VAL A 94 6.74 6.16 -4.21
C VAL A 94 7.54 4.89 -4.50
N PHE A 95 7.85 4.13 -3.46
CA PHE A 95 8.56 2.86 -3.56
C PHE A 95 7.66 1.75 -3.02
N LEU A 96 7.39 0.74 -3.83
CA LEU A 96 6.44 -0.32 -3.50
C LEU A 96 7.16 -1.66 -3.31
N LEU A 97 6.98 -2.28 -2.15
CA LEU A 97 7.34 -3.68 -1.93
C LEU A 97 6.12 -4.54 -2.26
N SER A 98 6.27 -5.44 -3.22
CA SER A 98 5.16 -6.21 -3.77
C SER A 98 4.98 -7.56 -3.06
N GLU A 99 3.72 -7.89 -2.72
CA GLU A 99 3.30 -9.17 -2.11
C GLU A 99 4.04 -9.54 -0.84
N VAL A 100 4.22 -8.57 0.05
CA VAL A 100 4.85 -8.80 1.36
C VAL A 100 3.91 -9.55 2.28
N HIS A 101 4.44 -10.50 3.05
CA HIS A 101 3.71 -11.23 4.08
C HIS A 101 4.68 -11.93 5.05
N PRO A 102 4.46 -11.88 6.38
CA PRO A 102 5.39 -12.46 7.34
C PRO A 102 5.33 -14.00 7.40
N ASP A 103 4.13 -14.57 7.26
CA ASP A 103 3.88 -15.98 7.60
C ASP A 103 3.75 -16.91 6.38
N THR A 104 3.64 -16.38 5.15
CA THR A 104 3.28 -17.23 4.00
C THR A 104 4.49 -18.01 3.50
N THR A 105 4.26 -19.24 3.07
CA THR A 105 5.26 -20.13 2.49
C THR A 105 4.91 -20.54 1.05
N LEU A 106 3.96 -19.84 0.41
CA LEU A 106 3.52 -20.16 -0.96
C LEU A 106 4.65 -20.10 -2.00
N HIS A 107 5.69 -19.31 -1.76
CA HIS A 107 6.87 -19.24 -2.63
C HIS A 107 7.83 -20.43 -2.45
N MET A 108 7.70 -21.18 -1.34
CA MET A 108 8.56 -22.31 -1.05
C MET A 108 8.04 -23.56 -1.77
N TRP A 109 8.73 -23.97 -2.82
CA TRP A 109 8.44 -25.21 -3.54
C TRP A 109 8.96 -26.41 -2.73
N HIS A 110 8.09 -27.41 -2.51
CA HIS A 110 8.41 -28.56 -1.65
C HIS A 110 9.53 -29.45 -2.20
N ASP A 111 9.66 -29.54 -3.53
CA ASP A 111 10.56 -30.52 -4.15
C ASP A 111 11.98 -30.00 -4.38
N ARG A 112 12.19 -28.67 -4.38
CA ARG A 112 13.50 -28.05 -4.62
C ARG A 112 13.63 -26.71 -3.90
N PRO A 113 14.60 -26.56 -2.97
CA PRO A 113 14.92 -25.27 -2.38
C PRO A 113 15.28 -24.24 -3.45
N GLN A 114 14.65 -23.07 -3.39
CA GLN A 114 14.98 -21.95 -4.29
C GLN A 114 16.25 -21.25 -3.80
N TYR A 115 17.14 -20.89 -4.72
CA TYR A 115 18.34 -20.12 -4.39
C TYR A 115 17.98 -18.65 -4.11
N LEU A 116 17.81 -18.33 -2.82
CA LEU A 116 17.46 -17.00 -2.31
C LEU A 116 18.48 -16.57 -1.23
N PRO A 117 19.72 -16.23 -1.62
CA PRO A 117 20.85 -16.10 -0.69
C PRO A 117 20.72 -14.94 0.32
N SER A 118 19.80 -14.00 0.10
CA SER A 118 19.54 -12.86 1.00
C SER A 118 18.21 -12.96 1.76
N ASP A 119 17.40 -13.98 1.48
CA ASP A 119 16.15 -14.21 2.19
C ASP A 119 16.42 -15.11 3.41
N ILE A 120 16.83 -14.46 4.50
CA ILE A 120 17.16 -15.15 5.75
C ILE A 120 15.97 -15.94 6.30
N SER A 121 14.74 -15.46 6.11
CA SER A 121 13.54 -16.17 6.57
C SER A 121 13.37 -17.50 5.83
N THR A 122 13.55 -17.51 4.51
CA THR A 122 13.47 -18.76 3.72
C THR A 122 14.64 -19.70 4.00
N LEU A 123 15.86 -19.16 4.11
CA LEU A 123 17.04 -19.96 4.46
C LEU A 123 16.92 -20.60 5.84
N SER A 124 16.42 -19.88 6.84
CA SER A 124 16.15 -20.41 8.19
C SER A 124 15.14 -21.54 8.17
N ARG A 125 14.10 -21.47 7.31
CA ARG A 125 13.14 -22.56 7.14
C ARG A 125 13.78 -23.79 6.49
N TYR A 126 14.59 -23.63 5.45
CA TYR A 126 15.33 -24.75 4.85
C TYR A 126 16.32 -25.39 5.82
N ALA A 127 16.98 -24.58 6.66
CA ALA A 127 17.90 -25.03 7.69
C ALA A 127 17.19 -25.64 8.92
N LYS A 128 15.85 -25.60 8.99
CA LYS A 128 15.04 -26.08 10.12
C LYS A 128 15.46 -25.44 11.46
N VAL A 129 15.72 -24.13 11.44
CA VAL A 129 15.99 -23.36 12.66
C VAL A 129 14.80 -23.51 13.63
N PRO A 130 15.02 -23.73 14.94
CA PRO A 130 13.94 -23.79 15.91
C PRO A 130 13.11 -22.50 15.93
N ASP A 131 11.80 -22.63 16.19
CA ASP A 131 10.86 -21.51 16.30
C ASP A 131 10.88 -20.53 15.10
N VAL A 132 11.11 -21.08 13.91
CA VAL A 132 11.36 -20.29 12.69
C VAL A 132 10.25 -19.30 12.33
N ASP A 133 8.99 -19.57 12.69
CA ASP A 133 7.90 -18.64 12.38
C ASP A 133 7.94 -17.39 13.27
N ILE A 134 8.38 -17.52 14.53
CA ILE A 134 8.65 -16.37 15.41
C ILE A 134 9.81 -15.55 14.83
N LEU A 135 10.92 -16.23 14.51
CA LEU A 135 12.08 -15.60 13.90
C LEU A 135 11.75 -14.91 12.56
N ALA A 136 10.92 -15.53 11.71
CA ALA A 136 10.52 -14.96 10.43
C ALA A 136 9.73 -13.67 10.58
N ARG A 137 8.84 -13.59 11.58
CA ARG A 137 8.07 -12.38 11.91
C ARG A 137 8.99 -11.26 12.41
N GLU A 138 9.97 -11.58 13.26
CA GLU A 138 10.98 -10.61 13.73
C GLU A 138 11.85 -10.08 12.57
N ILE A 139 12.36 -10.97 11.72
CA ILE A 139 13.13 -10.59 10.52
C ILE A 139 12.29 -9.71 9.60
N PHE A 140 11.03 -10.09 9.35
CA PHE A 140 10.11 -9.31 8.54
C PHE A 140 9.92 -7.89 9.09
N GLN A 141 9.60 -7.77 10.38
CA GLN A 141 9.43 -6.49 11.06
C GLN A 141 10.69 -5.61 10.94
N GLN A 142 11.86 -6.18 11.21
CA GLN A 142 13.13 -5.45 11.14
C GLN A 142 13.47 -5.02 9.71
N ASN A 143 13.20 -5.86 8.71
CA ASN A 143 13.42 -5.54 7.30
C ASN A 143 12.52 -4.39 6.84
N ILE A 144 11.24 -4.39 7.20
CA ILE A 144 10.32 -3.28 6.88
C ILE A 144 10.77 -1.99 7.56
N ARG A 145 11.13 -2.04 8.85
CA ARG A 145 11.62 -0.86 9.59
C ARG A 145 12.87 -0.26 8.96
N THR A 146 13.83 -1.10 8.60
CA THR A 146 15.08 -0.66 7.98
C THR A 146 14.82 -0.05 6.60
N THR A 147 13.96 -0.68 5.80
CA THR A 147 13.61 -0.21 4.46
C THR A 147 12.82 1.09 4.50
N GLU A 148 11.82 1.21 5.39
CA GLU A 148 11.05 2.45 5.57
C GLU A 148 11.97 3.60 5.94
N ALA A 149 12.84 3.41 6.94
CA ALA A 149 13.74 4.46 7.40
C ALA A 149 14.71 4.89 6.29
N HIS A 150 15.19 3.94 5.49
CA HIS A 150 16.04 4.22 4.33
C HIS A 150 15.30 5.06 3.27
N VAL A 151 14.12 4.62 2.85
CA VAL A 151 13.29 5.30 1.84
C VAL A 151 12.91 6.71 2.32
N ARG A 152 12.44 6.84 3.56
CA ARG A 152 12.06 8.12 4.15
C ARG A 152 13.24 9.10 4.25
N ARG A 153 14.43 8.63 4.61
CA ARG A 153 15.65 9.47 4.66
C ARG A 153 16.02 10.04 3.28
N LEU A 154 15.67 9.33 2.21
CA LEU A 154 15.86 9.79 0.82
C LEU A 154 14.69 10.63 0.30
N GLY A 155 13.71 10.99 1.15
CA GLY A 155 12.52 11.76 0.75
C GLY A 155 11.46 10.94 0.01
N GLY A 156 11.57 9.61 0.02
CA GLY A 156 10.60 8.70 -0.57
C GLY A 156 9.49 8.30 0.41
N THR A 157 8.44 7.68 -0.13
CA THR A 157 7.38 7.03 0.65
C THR A 157 7.31 5.55 0.34
N LEU A 158 7.44 4.71 1.38
CA LEU A 158 7.31 3.26 1.25
C LEU A 158 5.82 2.85 1.27
N VAL A 159 5.44 2.03 0.31
CA VAL A 159 4.13 1.39 0.22
C VAL A 159 4.32 -0.12 0.23
N LEU A 160 3.54 -0.81 1.06
CA LEU A 160 3.50 -2.26 1.12
C LEU A 160 2.27 -2.75 0.35
N ARG A 161 2.48 -3.61 -0.65
CA ARG A 161 1.39 -4.41 -1.20
C ARG A 161 1.31 -5.70 -0.40
N ASP A 162 0.32 -5.78 0.46
CA ASP A 162 0.06 -6.96 1.28
C ASP A 162 -0.42 -8.12 0.39
N HIS A 163 0.11 -9.32 0.62
CA HIS A 163 -0.42 -10.55 0.07
C HIS A 163 -1.64 -11.03 0.89
N SER A 164 -2.69 -10.21 0.97
CA SER A 164 -3.88 -10.49 1.78
C SER A 164 -4.59 -11.77 1.37
N HIS A 165 -4.35 -12.30 0.17
CA HIS A 165 -4.90 -13.60 -0.21
C HIS A 165 -4.42 -14.73 0.72
N ALA A 166 -3.20 -14.66 1.25
CA ALA A 166 -2.69 -15.66 2.19
C ALA A 166 -3.52 -15.73 3.47
N ASP A 167 -3.85 -14.57 4.06
CA ASP A 167 -4.58 -14.49 5.33
C ASP A 167 -6.04 -15.00 5.26
N TYR A 168 -6.69 -14.84 4.10
CA TYR A 168 -8.13 -15.08 3.98
C TYR A 168 -8.48 -16.32 3.14
N PHE A 169 -7.60 -16.77 2.24
CA PHE A 169 -7.93 -17.77 1.21
C PHE A 169 -6.94 -18.94 1.08
N VAL A 170 -5.95 -19.06 1.96
CA VAL A 170 -5.01 -20.20 1.93
C VAL A 170 -5.26 -21.19 3.07
N SER A 171 -5.41 -20.71 4.30
CA SER A 171 -5.68 -21.57 5.46
C SER A 171 -7.15 -21.96 5.59
N LYS A 172 -7.39 -23.04 6.35
CA LYS A 172 -8.73 -23.45 6.77
C LYS A 172 -9.42 -22.33 7.55
N ASP A 173 -8.69 -21.73 8.49
CA ASP A 173 -9.19 -20.61 9.28
C ASP A 173 -8.94 -19.29 8.56
N VAL A 174 -9.87 -18.35 8.73
CA VAL A 174 -9.76 -16.99 8.19
C VAL A 174 -9.22 -16.10 9.29
N LYS A 175 -8.13 -15.37 9.03
CA LYS A 175 -7.60 -14.42 10.02
C LYS A 175 -8.58 -13.28 10.28
N SER A 176 -8.58 -12.79 11.52
CA SER A 176 -9.37 -11.64 11.94
C SER A 176 -8.83 -10.31 11.41
N GLU A 177 -7.54 -10.24 11.11
CA GLU A 177 -6.82 -9.06 10.64
C GLU A 177 -5.64 -9.43 9.74
N SER A 178 -5.13 -8.45 8.99
CA SER A 178 -3.93 -8.60 8.15
C SER A 178 -2.69 -8.92 8.99
N SER A 179 -1.97 -9.98 8.63
CA SER A 179 -0.72 -10.39 9.31
C SER A 179 0.36 -9.32 9.24
N VAL A 180 0.38 -8.55 8.15
CA VAL A 180 1.31 -7.42 7.99
C VAL A 180 1.00 -6.32 9.01
N VAL A 181 -0.28 -6.04 9.26
CA VAL A 181 -0.70 -5.01 10.22
C VAL A 181 -0.39 -5.46 11.64
N ASP A 182 -0.74 -6.70 11.97
CA ASP A 182 -0.47 -7.33 13.27
C ASP A 182 1.02 -7.21 13.65
N VAL A 183 1.93 -7.68 12.79
CA VAL A 183 3.39 -7.66 13.04
C VAL A 183 3.99 -6.25 13.14
N LEU A 184 3.41 -5.25 12.46
CA LEU A 184 3.99 -3.91 12.34
C LEU A 184 3.35 -2.89 13.30
N SER A 185 2.26 -3.25 13.97
CA SER A 185 1.42 -2.32 14.75
C SER A 185 2.13 -1.62 15.91
N ASP A 186 3.12 -2.27 16.52
CA ASP A 186 3.92 -1.67 17.59
C ASP A 186 4.85 -0.56 17.11
N HIS A 187 5.16 -0.49 15.82
CA HIS A 187 6.14 0.46 15.28
C HIS A 187 5.57 1.48 14.30
N PHE A 188 4.39 1.25 13.73
CA PHE A 188 3.83 2.10 12.70
C PHE A 188 2.37 2.49 12.96
N ASP A 189 2.03 3.71 12.55
CA ASP A 189 0.65 4.08 12.23
C ASP A 189 0.33 3.67 10.79
N PHE A 190 -0.93 3.38 10.46
CA PHE A 190 -1.30 2.86 9.14
C PHE A 190 -2.18 3.79 8.32
N ARG A 191 -1.88 3.88 7.03
CA ARG A 191 -2.81 4.31 5.99
C ARG A 191 -3.09 3.13 5.08
N ARG A 192 -4.36 2.74 4.96
CA ARG A 192 -4.75 1.52 4.26
C ARG A 192 -5.82 1.78 3.23
N VAL A 193 -5.68 1.15 2.08
CA VAL A 193 -6.71 1.06 1.05
C VAL A 193 -6.86 -0.40 0.63
N VAL A 194 -8.07 -0.80 0.30
CA VAL A 194 -8.35 -2.11 -0.27
C VAL A 194 -9.02 -1.91 -1.62
N THR A 195 -8.58 -2.68 -2.62
CA THR A 195 -9.32 -2.76 -3.87
C THR A 195 -10.00 -4.10 -4.01
N ILE A 196 -11.21 -4.05 -4.53
CA ILE A 196 -12.05 -5.19 -4.76
C ILE A 196 -12.48 -5.25 -6.22
N ARG A 197 -12.84 -6.43 -6.69
CA ARG A 197 -13.40 -6.67 -8.02
C ARG A 197 -14.66 -7.50 -7.86
N ASN A 198 -15.54 -7.50 -8.85
CA ASN A 198 -16.71 -8.36 -8.86
C ASN A 198 -16.30 -9.81 -8.52
N PRO A 199 -16.90 -10.43 -7.48
CA PRO A 199 -16.47 -11.75 -6.99
C PRO A 199 -16.51 -12.83 -8.05
N VAL A 200 -17.46 -12.76 -8.99
CA VAL A 200 -17.60 -13.75 -10.05
C VAL A 200 -16.36 -13.74 -10.94
N ASP A 201 -15.92 -12.55 -11.37
CA ASP A 201 -14.80 -12.42 -12.30
C ASP A 201 -13.47 -12.82 -11.63
N SER A 202 -13.30 -12.48 -10.36
CA SER A 202 -12.14 -12.90 -9.56
C SER A 202 -12.14 -14.41 -9.30
N TYR A 203 -13.29 -14.98 -8.91
CA TYR A 203 -13.41 -16.40 -8.61
C TYR A 203 -13.15 -17.28 -9.83
N LEU A 204 -13.78 -16.99 -10.98
CA LEU A 204 -13.56 -17.76 -12.21
C LEU A 204 -12.09 -17.73 -12.65
N SER A 205 -11.43 -16.58 -12.47
CA SER A 205 -9.99 -16.46 -12.75
C SER A 205 -9.16 -17.31 -11.79
N LEU A 206 -9.50 -17.29 -10.50
CA LEU A 206 -8.86 -18.07 -9.45
C LEU A 206 -9.01 -19.60 -9.67
N VAL A 207 -10.20 -20.06 -10.03
CA VAL A 207 -10.47 -21.46 -10.43
C VAL A 207 -9.59 -21.84 -11.62
N SER A 208 -9.55 -21.01 -12.66
CA SER A 208 -8.78 -21.33 -13.86
C SER A 208 -7.27 -21.40 -13.66
N ASN A 209 -6.76 -20.75 -12.62
CA ASN A 209 -5.35 -20.80 -12.24
C ASN A 209 -5.05 -21.91 -11.22
N ASN A 210 -6.05 -22.71 -10.82
CA ASN A 210 -5.95 -23.70 -9.76
C ASN A 210 -5.52 -23.12 -8.40
N TRP A 211 -5.97 -21.90 -8.08
CA TRP A 211 -5.63 -21.17 -6.85
C TRP A 211 -6.73 -21.25 -5.77
N GLU A 212 -7.65 -22.20 -5.86
CA GLU A 212 -8.59 -22.53 -4.76
C GLU A 212 -7.88 -23.30 -3.65
N HIS A 213 -7.08 -22.59 -2.85
CA HIS A 213 -6.31 -23.16 -1.74
C HIS A 213 -7.14 -23.37 -0.46
N TYR A 214 -8.22 -22.60 -0.28
CA TYR A 214 -9.09 -22.69 0.88
C TYR A 214 -10.01 -23.93 0.87
N THR A 215 -10.51 -24.28 2.05
CA THR A 215 -11.46 -25.38 2.26
C THR A 215 -12.63 -24.92 3.13
N PRO A 216 -13.89 -25.28 2.81
CA PRO A 216 -14.33 -26.02 1.62
C PRO A 216 -14.19 -25.20 0.32
N LYS A 217 -13.97 -25.86 -0.82
CA LYS A 217 -13.92 -25.18 -2.13
C LYS A 217 -15.30 -24.69 -2.57
N GLY A 218 -15.32 -23.80 -3.56
CA GLY A 218 -16.57 -23.31 -4.15
C GLY A 218 -16.87 -21.84 -3.90
N PHE A 219 -17.81 -21.31 -4.68
CA PHE A 219 -18.12 -19.89 -4.74
C PHE A 219 -18.80 -19.31 -3.49
N GLU A 220 -19.63 -20.10 -2.79
CA GLU A 220 -20.27 -19.64 -1.55
C GLU A 220 -19.20 -19.37 -0.47
N GLU A 221 -18.23 -20.27 -0.32
CA GLU A 221 -17.14 -20.10 0.64
C GLU A 221 -16.20 -18.98 0.22
N TYR A 222 -15.90 -18.85 -1.09
CA TYR A 222 -15.18 -17.70 -1.63
C TYR A 222 -15.82 -16.38 -1.18
N CYS A 223 -17.15 -16.27 -1.34
CA CYS A 223 -17.88 -15.06 -0.99
C CYS A 223 -17.92 -14.80 0.53
N LYS A 224 -17.96 -15.84 1.37
CA LYS A 224 -17.86 -15.67 2.83
C LYS A 224 -16.50 -15.11 3.24
N ARG A 225 -15.42 -15.65 2.68
CA ARG A 225 -14.05 -15.18 2.93
C ARG A 225 -13.83 -13.76 2.40
N TYR A 226 -14.41 -13.44 1.25
CA TYR A 226 -14.45 -12.08 0.73
C TYR A 226 -15.18 -11.11 1.67
N LEU A 227 -16.31 -11.52 2.28
CA LEU A 227 -17.01 -10.69 3.25
C LEU A 227 -16.19 -10.48 4.52
N ALA A 228 -15.49 -11.52 5.01
CA ALA A 228 -14.59 -11.43 6.15
C ALA A 228 -13.42 -10.46 5.87
N PHE A 229 -12.78 -10.59 4.71
CA PHE A 229 -11.75 -9.66 4.26
C PHE A 229 -12.26 -8.21 4.23
N THR A 230 -13.41 -7.97 3.60
CA THR A 230 -13.95 -6.61 3.50
C THR A 230 -14.65 -6.09 4.77
N SER A 231 -14.73 -6.86 5.86
CA SER A 231 -15.26 -6.36 7.13
C SER A 231 -14.25 -5.58 7.95
N GLU A 232 -12.95 -5.75 7.68
CA GLU A 232 -11.87 -5.03 8.38
C GLU A 232 -11.77 -3.55 7.96
N TYR A 233 -12.33 -3.20 6.80
CA TYR A 233 -12.13 -1.89 6.18
C TYR A 233 -13.40 -1.05 6.19
N SER A 234 -13.24 0.25 6.43
CA SER A 234 -14.32 1.22 6.27
C SER A 234 -14.70 1.39 4.80
N SER A 235 -15.94 1.82 4.53
CA SER A 235 -16.43 2.05 3.15
C SER A 235 -15.59 3.06 2.36
N LYS A 236 -14.92 4.00 3.03
CA LYS A 236 -14.04 4.99 2.41
C LYS A 236 -12.73 4.38 1.88
N GLN A 237 -12.29 3.27 2.48
CA GLN A 237 -11.05 2.56 2.11
C GLN A 237 -11.26 1.52 1.01
N ILE A 238 -12.51 1.10 0.77
CA ILE A 238 -12.84 0.10 -0.22
C ILE A 238 -13.10 0.75 -1.58
N LEU A 239 -12.31 0.37 -2.58
CA LEU A 239 -12.38 0.89 -3.95
C LEU A 239 -12.60 -0.26 -4.95
N LYS A 240 -13.37 -0.02 -6.00
CA LYS A 240 -13.64 -1.04 -7.01
C LYS A 240 -12.66 -0.98 -8.17
N TYR A 241 -12.24 -2.15 -8.63
CA TYR A 241 -11.48 -2.34 -9.85
C TYR A 241 -12.28 -1.85 -11.07
N GLU A 242 -13.59 -2.05 -11.09
CA GLU A 242 -14.45 -1.59 -12.19
C GLU A 242 -14.43 -0.06 -12.32
N ASP A 243 -14.37 0.65 -11.19
CA ASP A 243 -14.23 2.11 -11.17
C ASP A 243 -12.82 2.54 -11.61
N PHE A 244 -11.79 1.74 -11.30
CA PHE A 244 -10.41 1.96 -11.74
C PHE A 244 -10.31 1.93 -13.27
N VAL A 245 -10.77 0.84 -13.89
CA VAL A 245 -10.63 0.68 -15.36
C VAL A 245 -11.54 1.62 -16.14
N ASP A 246 -12.62 2.12 -15.53
CA ASP A 246 -13.48 3.16 -16.11
C ASP A 246 -12.83 4.55 -16.01
N LYS A 247 -12.26 4.89 -14.85
CA LYS A 247 -11.70 6.23 -14.57
C LYS A 247 -10.38 6.13 -13.77
N PRO A 248 -9.28 5.68 -14.40
CA PRO A 248 -8.04 5.35 -13.69
C PRO A 248 -7.44 6.55 -12.96
N LYS A 249 -7.34 7.71 -13.62
CA LYS A 249 -6.87 8.97 -13.01
C LYS A 249 -7.63 9.32 -11.74
N LYS A 250 -8.97 9.22 -11.79
CA LYS A 250 -9.84 9.54 -10.65
C LYS A 250 -9.62 8.59 -9.49
N LEU A 251 -9.51 7.29 -9.76
CA LEU A 251 -9.31 6.31 -8.70
C LEU A 251 -7.91 6.40 -8.08
N ILE A 252 -6.85 6.51 -8.89
CA ILE A 252 -5.48 6.66 -8.39
C ILE A 252 -5.34 7.96 -7.57
N LYS A 253 -5.94 9.07 -8.00
CA LYS A 253 -5.99 10.31 -7.19
C LYS A 253 -6.71 10.12 -5.86
N LYS A 254 -7.74 9.26 -5.81
CA LYS A 254 -8.44 8.91 -4.57
C LYS A 254 -7.57 8.04 -3.67
N ILE A 255 -6.87 7.05 -4.24
CA ILE A 255 -5.91 6.20 -3.52
C ILE A 255 -4.80 7.05 -2.92
N ALA A 256 -4.17 7.90 -3.73
CA ALA A 256 -3.10 8.79 -3.29
C ALA A 256 -3.53 9.65 -2.10
N ARG A 257 -4.76 10.17 -2.11
CA ARG A 257 -5.30 10.93 -0.97
C ARG A 257 -5.52 10.10 0.29
N ILE A 258 -6.01 8.86 0.15
CA ILE A 258 -6.24 7.96 1.30
C ILE A 258 -4.90 7.57 1.94
N LEU A 259 -3.89 7.30 1.09
CA LEU A 259 -2.56 6.86 1.49
C LEU A 259 -1.59 8.00 1.81
N ASP A 260 -2.02 9.25 1.61
CA ASP A 260 -1.17 10.44 1.73
C ASP A 260 0.11 10.32 0.87
N LEU A 261 -0.11 10.13 -0.44
CA LEU A 261 0.91 10.02 -1.47
C LEU A 261 0.83 11.22 -2.42
N PRO A 262 1.95 11.63 -3.03
CA PRO A 262 1.93 12.56 -4.14
C PRO A 262 1.14 11.98 -5.32
N PHE A 263 0.51 12.86 -6.08
CA PHE A 263 -0.24 12.49 -7.28
C PHE A 263 0.31 13.23 -8.49
N SER A 264 0.61 12.48 -9.54
CA SER A 264 0.90 12.99 -10.89
C SER A 264 0.13 12.15 -11.88
N GLU A 265 -0.47 12.75 -12.93
CA GLU A 265 -1.13 11.99 -13.99
C GLU A 265 -0.14 11.24 -14.90
N SER A 266 1.15 11.59 -14.84
CA SER A 266 2.21 10.94 -15.61
C SER A 266 2.40 9.46 -15.28
N PHE A 267 1.75 8.93 -14.24
CA PHE A 267 1.76 7.49 -13.95
C PHE A 267 1.25 6.67 -15.13
N LEU A 268 0.36 7.22 -15.96
CA LEU A 268 -0.16 6.55 -17.16
C LEU A 268 0.92 6.30 -18.21
N ASP A 269 1.98 7.09 -18.20
CA ASP A 269 3.04 7.04 -19.19
C ASP A 269 4.15 6.05 -18.81
N SER A 270 4.19 5.59 -17.56
CA SER A 270 5.30 4.77 -17.03
C SER A 270 4.89 3.52 -16.25
N PHE A 271 3.59 3.28 -16.00
CA PHE A 271 3.19 2.16 -15.16
C PHE A 271 3.52 0.79 -15.74
N ASP A 272 3.59 0.68 -17.05
CA ASP A 272 3.93 -0.55 -17.75
C ASP A 272 5.41 -0.92 -17.61
N THR A 273 6.28 0.04 -17.28
CA THR A 273 7.71 -0.20 -17.02
C THR A 273 8.00 -0.66 -15.59
N ILE A 274 6.99 -0.73 -14.71
CA ILE A 274 7.18 -1.15 -13.32
C ILE A 274 7.11 -2.67 -13.20
N ASP A 275 8.19 -3.25 -12.67
CA ASP A 275 8.25 -4.65 -12.29
C ASP A 275 7.68 -4.87 -10.89
N ILE A 276 6.79 -5.86 -10.77
CA ILE A 276 6.25 -6.32 -9.49
C ILE A 276 6.07 -7.83 -9.50
N THR A 277 6.13 -8.44 -8.31
CA THR A 277 5.74 -9.85 -8.11
C THR A 277 4.24 -10.04 -8.32
N GLY A 278 3.82 -11.27 -8.66
CA GLY A 278 2.41 -11.57 -8.89
C GLY A 278 1.83 -10.90 -10.14
N ASP A 279 2.66 -10.53 -11.12
CA ASP A 279 2.24 -9.97 -12.40
C ASP A 279 1.76 -11.05 -13.39
N SER A 280 0.93 -11.97 -12.91
CA SER A 280 0.55 -13.19 -13.64
C SER A 280 -0.49 -12.96 -14.75
N GLY A 281 -1.05 -11.76 -14.89
CA GLY A 281 -2.30 -11.57 -15.62
C GLY A 281 -2.40 -10.41 -16.61
N ARG A 282 -1.60 -9.34 -16.48
CA ARG A 282 -1.67 -8.18 -17.39
C ARG A 282 -0.28 -7.73 -17.80
N THR A 283 0.10 -8.10 -19.01
CA THR A 283 1.22 -7.52 -19.76
C THR A 283 0.66 -6.46 -20.72
N GLY A 284 1.26 -5.28 -20.76
CA GLY A 284 0.90 -4.20 -21.69
C GLY A 284 0.50 -2.87 -21.04
N ALA A 285 0.48 -1.83 -21.88
CA ALA A 285 0.31 -0.42 -21.49
C ALA A 285 -1.18 0.05 -21.43
N ASP A 286 -2.14 -0.85 -21.64
CA ASP A 286 -3.56 -0.48 -21.73
C ASP A 286 -4.36 -0.81 -20.46
N ILE A 287 -4.90 0.24 -19.83
CA ILE A 287 -5.89 0.12 -18.76
C ILE A 287 -7.29 0.01 -19.38
N ALA A 288 -7.77 -1.23 -19.51
CA ALA A 288 -9.10 -1.52 -20.06
C ALA A 288 -9.93 -2.46 -19.18
N LYS A 289 -11.25 -2.42 -19.36
CA LYS A 289 -12.17 -3.44 -18.85
C LYS A 289 -11.85 -4.80 -19.48
N ARG A 290 -12.09 -5.87 -18.74
CA ARG A 290 -12.06 -7.24 -19.26
C ARG A 290 -13.45 -7.81 -19.20
N ASP A 291 -13.85 -8.45 -20.29
CA ASP A 291 -15.13 -9.13 -20.33
C ASP A 291 -15.16 -10.29 -19.34
N ARG A 292 -16.36 -10.51 -18.81
CA ARG A 292 -16.65 -11.66 -17.95
C ARG A 292 -16.48 -12.94 -18.79
N ARG A 293 -15.86 -13.95 -18.20
CA ARG A 293 -15.81 -15.29 -18.81
C ARG A 293 -17.22 -15.86 -18.94
N ALA A 294 -17.50 -16.55 -20.04
CA ALA A 294 -18.77 -17.23 -20.24
C ALA A 294 -19.03 -18.21 -19.08
N LEU A 295 -20.27 -18.23 -18.60
CA LEU A 295 -20.71 -19.10 -17.51
C LEU A 295 -21.45 -20.30 -18.10
N SER A 296 -21.14 -21.50 -17.63
CA SER A 296 -22.04 -22.64 -17.81
C SER A 296 -23.35 -22.43 -17.04
N ARG A 297 -24.40 -23.17 -17.41
CA ARG A 297 -25.69 -23.12 -16.70
C ARG A 297 -25.55 -23.54 -15.23
N GLU A 298 -24.68 -24.51 -14.96
CA GLU A 298 -24.38 -24.97 -13.61
C GLU A 298 -23.69 -23.89 -12.78
N GLU A 299 -22.62 -23.28 -13.30
CA GLU A 299 -21.93 -22.18 -12.62
C GLU A 299 -22.87 -21.00 -12.35
N TYR A 300 -23.69 -20.63 -13.32
CA TYR A 300 -24.69 -19.58 -13.15
C TYR A 300 -25.64 -19.89 -11.99
N ASN A 301 -26.20 -21.09 -11.95
CA ASN A 301 -27.11 -21.50 -10.88
C ASN A 301 -26.42 -21.52 -9.50
N ASN A 302 -25.17 -22.01 -9.45
CA ASN A 302 -24.35 -22.01 -8.24
C ASN A 302 -24.06 -20.58 -7.74
N ILE A 303 -23.72 -19.66 -8.64
CA ILE A 303 -23.49 -18.25 -8.32
C ILE A 303 -24.77 -17.57 -7.83
N CYS A 304 -25.89 -17.77 -8.54
CA CYS A 304 -27.18 -17.15 -8.20
C CYS A 304 -27.81 -17.70 -6.91
N SER A 305 -27.49 -18.94 -6.54
CA SER A 305 -27.95 -19.54 -5.28
C SER A 305 -27.15 -19.08 -4.06
N SER A 306 -25.91 -18.60 -4.24
CA SER A 306 -25.04 -18.15 -3.16
C SER A 306 -25.67 -17.06 -2.28
N LYS A 307 -25.80 -17.34 -0.98
CA LYS A 307 -26.33 -16.40 0.01
C LYS A 307 -25.31 -15.32 0.33
N ALA A 308 -24.03 -15.69 0.43
CA ALA A 308 -22.95 -14.76 0.65
C ALA A 308 -22.79 -13.78 -0.52
N TYR A 309 -22.88 -14.25 -1.77
CA TYR A 309 -22.82 -13.38 -2.94
C TYR A 309 -23.94 -12.33 -2.95
N LYS A 310 -25.18 -12.70 -2.63
CA LYS A 310 -26.30 -11.76 -2.49
C LYS A 310 -26.06 -10.68 -1.43
N LYS A 311 -25.28 -10.96 -0.38
CA LYS A 311 -24.85 -9.93 0.59
C LYS A 311 -23.82 -8.99 -0.04
N ILE A 312 -22.86 -9.51 -0.81
CA ILE A 312 -21.85 -8.71 -1.51
C ILE A 312 -22.52 -7.79 -2.55
N LEU A 313 -23.46 -8.30 -3.36
CA LEU A 313 -24.19 -7.51 -4.34
C LEU A 313 -24.84 -6.27 -3.71
N ARG A 314 -25.52 -6.46 -2.57
CA ARG A 314 -26.13 -5.36 -1.81
C ARG A 314 -25.10 -4.42 -1.18
N LYS A 315 -24.07 -4.97 -0.51
CA LYS A 315 -23.05 -4.19 0.21
C LYS A 315 -22.25 -3.29 -0.74
N PHE A 316 -21.95 -3.78 -1.93
CA PHE A 316 -21.07 -3.07 -2.87
C PHE A 316 -21.78 -2.61 -4.13
N ASN A 317 -23.10 -2.76 -4.26
CA ASN A 317 -23.86 -2.37 -5.45
C ASN A 317 -23.26 -2.99 -6.74
N TYR A 318 -23.14 -4.32 -6.76
CA TYR A 318 -22.88 -5.10 -7.97
C TYR A 318 -24.21 -5.67 -8.51
N THR A 319 -24.22 -6.01 -9.79
CA THR A 319 -25.35 -6.70 -10.44
C THR A 319 -25.11 -8.20 -10.56
N LEU A 320 -26.20 -8.97 -10.64
CA LEU A 320 -26.13 -10.38 -10.97
C LEU A 320 -25.53 -10.59 -12.38
N PRO A 321 -24.85 -11.73 -12.63
CA PRO A 321 -24.51 -12.13 -13.98
C PRO A 321 -25.77 -12.26 -14.85
N GLN A 322 -25.61 -12.06 -16.16
CA GLN A 322 -26.63 -12.47 -17.13
C GLN A 322 -26.68 -13.99 -17.20
N ALA A 323 -27.87 -14.54 -17.43
CA ALA A 323 -28.02 -15.97 -17.67
C ALA A 323 -27.33 -16.35 -18.99
N PRO A 324 -26.65 -17.51 -19.06
CA PRO A 324 -26.13 -18.00 -20.32
C PRO A 324 -27.30 -18.31 -21.27
N GLU A 325 -27.09 -18.00 -22.55
CA GLU A 325 -28.03 -18.29 -23.65
C GLU A 325 -28.36 -19.78 -23.76
#